data_AF-A0A836RQU9-F1
#
_entry.id   AF-A0A836RQU9-F1
#
_cell.length_a   1.000
_cell.length_b   1.000
_cell.length_c   1.000
_cell.angle_alpha   90.00
_cell.angle_beta   90.00
_cell.angle_gamma   90.00
#
_symmetry.space_group_name_H-M   'P 1'
#
loop_
_entity.id
_entity.type
_entity.pdbx_description
1 polymer ?
#
loop_
_entity_poly.entity_id
_entity_poly.type
_entity_poly.pdbx_seq_one_letter_code
_entity_poly.pdbx_strand_id
1 'polypeptide(L)' 'KKIENILKEKNLLNKKKNVAFVIGAKREANRWPVEKFAQVAEYLINRGYNILIVGGNEDKQLAKEFISRVEKKRKNF' A
#
# COMPACT_ATOMS: atom_id res chain seq x y z
N LYS A 1 19.71 -1.82 10.22
CA LYS A 1 19.67 -2.76 9.06
C LYS A 1 19.89 -1.96 7.77
N LYS A 2 20.70 -2.46 6.83
CA LYS A 2 20.88 -1.83 5.50
C LYS A 2 19.59 -1.96 4.69
N ILE A 3 19.17 -0.90 3.98
CA ILE A 3 17.92 -0.86 3.18
C ILE A 3 17.89 -1.99 2.15
N GLU A 4 19.02 -2.27 1.51
CA GLU A 4 19.18 -3.35 0.52
C GLU A 4 18.77 -4.72 1.07
N ASN A 5 19.09 -5.00 2.34
CA ASN A 5 18.73 -6.27 2.97
C ASN A 5 17.22 -6.38 3.13
N ILE A 6 16.55 -5.29 3.52
CA ILE A 6 15.09 -5.26 3.67
C ILE A 6 14.42 -5.47 2.31
N LEU A 7 14.92 -4.80 1.26
CA LEU A 7 14.40 -4.97 -0.09
C LEU A 7 14.58 -6.41 -0.59
N LYS A 8 15.71 -7.04 -0.29
CA LYS A 8 15.97 -8.44 -0.62
C LYS A 8 15.05 -9.39 0.14
N GLU A 9 14.95 -9.24 1.47
CA GLU A 9 14.08 -10.04 2.35
C GLU A 9 12.60 -9.98 1.93
N LYS A 10 12.16 -8.84 1.37
CA LYS A 10 10.77 -8.61 0.96
C LYS A 10 10.51 -8.81 -0.54
N ASN A 11 11.46 -9.35 -1.31
CA ASN A 11 11.35 -9.51 -2.77
C ASN A 11 11.04 -8.20 -3.52
N LEU A 12 11.52 -7.06 -3.01
CA LEU A 12 11.28 -5.71 -3.56
C LEU A 12 12.43 -5.22 -4.46
N LEU A 13 13.41 -6.07 -4.79
CA LEU A 13 14.55 -5.67 -5.62
C LEU A 13 14.16 -5.34 -7.07
N ASN A 14 13.05 -5.91 -7.57
CA ASN A 14 12.51 -5.52 -8.86
C ASN A 14 11.79 -4.17 -8.77
N LYS A 15 12.54 -3.09 -8.96
CA LYS A 15 12.03 -1.71 -8.88
C LYS A 15 10.88 -1.44 -9.85
N LYS A 16 10.76 -2.16 -10.97
CA LYS A 16 9.70 -1.97 -11.97
C LYS A 16 8.32 -2.48 -11.51
N LYS A 17 8.26 -3.19 -10.38
CA LYS A 17 7.03 -3.76 -9.83
C LYS A 17 6.57 -3.10 -8.54
N ASN A 18 7.27 -2.10 -8.02
CA ASN A 18 6.90 -1.47 -6.75
C ASN A 18 6.14 -0.16 -7.01
N VAL A 19 4.98 0.01 -6.36
CA VAL A 19 4.19 1.25 -6.38
C VAL A 19 4.01 1.74 -4.96
N ALA A 20 4.41 2.98 -4.69
CA ALA A 20 4.27 3.59 -3.38
C ALA A 20 2.96 4.37 -3.29
N PHE A 21 2.18 4.12 -2.24
CA PHE A 21 0.96 4.85 -1.90
C PHE A 21 1.21 5.71 -0.68
N VAL A 22 0.96 7.01 -0.82
CA VAL A 22 0.84 7.95 0.29
C VAL A 22 -0.65 8.17 0.51
N ILE A 23 -1.22 7.39 1.43
CA ILE A 23 -2.66 7.36 1.70
C ILE A 23 -3.11 8.49 2.63
N GLY A 24 -2.17 9.12 3.32
CA GLY A 24 -2.38 10.23 4.22
C GLY A 24 -2.23 11.59 3.55
N ALA A 25 -2.83 12.61 4.16
CA ALA A 25 -2.57 14.00 3.86
C ALA A 25 -2.81 14.85 5.11
N LYS A 26 -2.10 15.98 5.23
CA LYS A 26 -2.22 16.91 6.37
C LYS A 26 -3.63 17.47 6.51
N ARG A 27 -4.28 17.82 5.40
CA ARG A 27 -5.67 18.28 5.36
C ARG A 27 -6.57 17.13 4.93
N GLU A 28 -7.67 16.93 5.65
CA GLU A 28 -8.63 15.87 5.37
C GLU A 28 -9.24 15.98 3.97
N ALA A 29 -9.56 17.20 3.52
CA ALA A 29 -10.10 17.46 2.19
C ALA A 29 -9.18 17.03 1.04
N ASN A 30 -7.88 16.83 1.30
CA ASN A 30 -6.92 16.36 0.30
C ASN A 30 -6.74 14.83 0.34
N ARG A 31 -7.41 14.13 1.26
CA ARG A 31 -7.33 12.67 1.38
C ARG A 31 -8.27 12.03 0.37
N TRP A 32 -7.73 11.13 -0.43
CA TRP A 32 -8.56 10.27 -1.25
C TRP A 32 -9.11 9.12 -0.39
N PRO A 33 -10.37 8.70 -0.57
CA PRO A 33 -10.95 7.66 0.28
C PRO A 33 -10.16 6.35 0.23
N VAL A 34 -10.01 5.71 1.39
CA VAL A 34 -9.20 4.49 1.56
C VAL A 34 -9.73 3.33 0.70
N GLU A 35 -11.05 3.25 0.50
CA GLU A 35 -11.70 2.27 -0.37
C GLU A 35 -11.23 2.38 -1.82
N LYS A 36 -11.01 3.61 -2.29
CA LYS A 36 -10.59 3.87 -3.66
C LYS A 36 -9.14 3.47 -3.85
N PHE A 37 -8.27 3.75 -2.87
CA PHE A 37 -6.92 3.18 -2.85
C PHE A 37 -6.95 1.65 -2.87
N ALA A 38 -7.81 1.00 -2.08
CA ALA A 38 -7.91 -0.46 -2.04
C ALA A 38 -8.33 -1.06 -3.41
N GLN A 39 -9.22 -0.39 -4.14
CA GLN A 39 -9.59 -0.79 -5.51
C GLN A 39 -8.42 -0.71 -6.49
N VAL A 40 -7.63 0.37 -6.44
CA VAL A 40 -6.44 0.52 -7.29
C VAL A 40 -5.36 -0.48 -6.91
N ALA A 41 -5.16 -0.72 -5.61
CA ALA A 41 -4.23 -1.71 -5.11
C ALA A 41 -4.55 -3.11 -5.63
N GLU A 42 -5.82 -3.52 -5.54
CA GLU A 42 -6.29 -4.80 -6.09
C GLU A 42 -5.98 -4.92 -7.60
N TYR A 43 -6.32 -3.88 -8.38
CA TYR A 43 -6.03 -3.83 -9.82
C TYR A 43 -4.54 -4.02 -10.13
N LEU A 44 -3.65 -3.37 -9.37
CA LEU A 44 -2.20 -3.42 -9.55
C LEU A 44 -1.60 -4.74 -9.05
N ILE A 45 -2.04 -5.25 -7.89
CA ILE A 45 -1.56 -6.52 -7.35
C ILE A 45 -1.89 -7.66 -8.30
N ASN A 46 -3.08 -7.66 -8.92
CA ASN A 46 -3.47 -8.66 -9.93
C ASN A 46 -2.59 -8.60 -11.20
N ARG A 47 -1.80 -7.54 -11.39
CA ARG A 47 -0.79 -7.39 -12.47
C ARG A 47 0.64 -7.65 -11.99
N GLY A 48 0.78 -8.21 -10.80
CA GLY A 48 2.06 -8.58 -10.18
C GLY A 48 2.86 -7.39 -9.67
N TYR A 49 2.21 -6.29 -9.28
CA TYR A 49 2.85 -5.18 -8.59
C TYR A 49 2.80 -5.35 -7.07
N ASN A 50 3.85 -4.88 -6.39
CA ASN A 50 3.92 -4.72 -4.95
C ASN A 50 3.42 -3.33 -4.57
N ILE A 51 2.55 -3.25 -3.56
CA ILE A 51 2.11 -1.97 -3.00
C ILE A 51 2.88 -1.67 -1.72
N LEU A 52 3.49 -0.49 -1.67
CA LEU A 52 4.23 0.02 -0.51
C LEU A 52 3.46 1.18 0.10
N ILE A 53 3.05 1.08 1.36
CA ILE A 53 2.42 2.20 2.06
C ILE A 53 3.53 3.05 2.68
N VAL A 54 3.55 4.33 2.34
CA VAL A 54 4.53 5.30 2.84
C VAL A 54 3.77 6.43 3.51
N GLY A 55 4.14 6.77 4.74
CA GLY A 55 3.46 7.78 5.52
C GLY A 55 4.07 7.97 6.90
N GLY A 56 3.56 8.95 7.64
CA GLY A 56 3.96 9.22 9.00
C GLY A 56 3.34 8.26 10.02
N ASN A 57 3.63 8.47 11.30
CA ASN A 57 3.02 7.68 12.37
C ASN A 57 1.50 7.94 12.47
N GLU A 58 1.07 9.16 12.13
CA GLU A 58 -0.31 9.61 12.06
C GLU A 58 -1.14 8.82 11.03
N ASP A 59 -0.52 8.25 10.01
CA ASP A 59 -1.21 7.52 8.94
C ASP A 59 -1.43 6.03 9.27
N LYS A 60 -0.95 5.55 10.43
CA LYS A 60 -1.02 4.13 10.80
C LYS A 60 -2.44 3.59 10.81
N GLN A 61 -3.43 4.36 11.25
CA GLN A 61 -4.81 3.91 11.28
C GLN A 61 -5.37 3.75 9.86
N LEU A 62 -5.12 4.73 8.97
CA LEU A 62 -5.49 4.65 7.56
C LEU A 62 -4.79 3.46 6.87
N ALA A 63 -3.54 3.19 7.21
CA ALA A 63 -2.78 2.06 6.67
C ALA A 63 -3.40 0.72 7.10
N LYS A 64 -3.77 0.58 8.36
CA LYS A 64 -4.48 -0.62 8.86
C LYS A 64 -5.82 -0.82 8.19
N GLU A 65 -6.59 0.26 8.01
CA GLU A 65 -7.87 0.21 7.32
C GLU A 65 -7.69 -0.24 5.86
N PHE A 66 -6.74 0.35 5.15
CA PHE A 66 -6.40 -0.03 3.78
C PHE A 66 -6.05 -1.53 3.68
N ILE A 67 -5.16 -2.03 4.55
CA ILE A 67 -4.75 -3.44 4.55
C ILE A 67 -5.95 -4.35 4.78
N SER A 68 -6.79 -4.05 5.79
CA SER A 68 -7.98 -4.84 6.08
C SER A 68 -8.93 -4.93 4.88
N ARG A 69 -9.10 -3.84 4.12
CA ARG A 69 -9.95 -3.81 2.93
C ARG A 69 -9.36 -4.65 1.79
N VAL A 70 -8.06 -4.54 1.54
CA VAL A 70 -7.39 -5.34 0.50
C VAL A 70 -7.45 -6.84 0.85
N GLU A 71 -7.22 -7.22 2.11
CA GLU A 71 -7.29 -8.61 2.54
C GLU A 71 -8.70 -9.19 2.45
N LYS A 72 -9.73 -8.45 2.89
CA LYS A 72 -11.13 -8.89 2.79
C LYS A 72 -11.54 -9.15 1.34
N LYS A 73 -11.15 -8.26 0.42
CA LYS A 73 -11.46 -8.41 -1.01
C LYS A 73 -10.83 -9.66 -1.61
N ARG A 74 -9.59 -9.97 -1.22
CA ARG A 74 -8.86 -11.15 -1.72
C ARG A 74 -9.37 -12.49 -1.19
N LYS A 75 -10.08 -12.52 -0.05
CA LYS A 75 -10.67 -13.75 0.53
C LYS A 75 -11.99 -14.16 -0.12
N ASN A 76 -12.60 -13.28 -0.92
CA ASN A 76 -13.90 -13.52 -1.56
C ASN A 76 -13.77 -14.08 -2.99
N PHE A 77 -12.56 -14.50 -3.37
CA PHE A 77 -12.21 -15.16 -4.64
C PHE A 77 -11.35 -16.38 -4.34
#